data_AF-A0AAE6YFJ9-F1
#
_entry.id   AF-A0AAE6YFJ9-F1
#
_cell.length_a   1.000
_cell.length_b   1.000
_cell.length_c   1.000
_cell.angle_alpha   90.00
_cell.angle_beta   90.00
_cell.angle_gamma   90.00
#
_symmetry.space_group_name_H-M   'P 1'
#
loop_
_entity.id
_entity.type
_entity.pdbx_description
1 polymer ?
#
loop_
_entity_poly.entity_id
_entity_poly.type
_entity_poly.pdbx_seq_one_letter_code
_entity_poly.pdbx_strand_id
1 'polypeptide(L)'
;MDNPSKGPGGSFIEGEHPSDPTAVWAILMGWLVSAREQITEEQARDAVRWVSDSLGIKHDDLVQAAGFIGHPDAPNVTLNEAIEHYGGDPINFTLYMVMLCGGLVATVGDADPDWLKQFDLSA
;
A
#
# COMPACT_ATOMS: atom_id res chain seq x y z
N MET A 1 -21.29 33.46 -40.19
CA MET A 1 -21.50 32.01 -40.07
C MET A 1 -20.88 31.60 -38.76
N ASP A 2 -21.70 31.50 -37.73
CA ASP A 2 -21.31 31.11 -36.39
C ASP A 2 -21.14 29.59 -36.32
N ASN A 3 -20.05 29.14 -35.69
CA ASN A 3 -19.78 27.73 -35.44
C ASN A 3 -20.56 27.27 -34.18
N PRO A 4 -21.56 26.38 -34.30
CA PRO A 4 -22.46 26.06 -33.20
C PRO A 4 -22.06 24.74 -32.53
N SER A 5 -20.90 24.69 -31.86
CA SER A 5 -20.54 23.51 -31.03
C SER A 5 -20.11 23.80 -29.60
N LYS A 6 -20.26 25.04 -29.10
CA LYS A 6 -20.20 25.30 -27.66
C LYS A 6 -21.54 25.00 -27.01
N GLY A 7 -21.80 23.71 -26.77
CA GLY A 7 -22.83 23.27 -25.82
C GLY A 7 -22.53 23.83 -24.42
N PRO A 8 -23.56 24.08 -23.60
CA PRO A 8 -23.41 24.76 -22.32
C PRO A 8 -22.56 23.91 -21.39
N GLY A 9 -21.70 24.58 -20.61
CA GLY A 9 -20.90 23.95 -19.57
C GLY A 9 -21.81 23.15 -18.64
N GLY A 10 -21.84 21.84 -18.86
CA GLY A 10 -22.29 20.90 -17.86
C GLY A 10 -21.20 20.86 -16.81
N SER A 11 -21.52 21.36 -15.63
CA SER A 11 -20.79 21.08 -14.40
C SER A 11 -20.58 19.57 -14.33
N PHE A 12 -19.37 19.12 -14.66
CA PHE A 12 -18.93 17.79 -14.27
C PHE A 12 -18.94 17.80 -12.75
N ILE A 13 -19.71 16.88 -12.19
CA ILE A 13 -20.10 16.79 -10.79
C ILE A 13 -18.92 17.13 -9.85
N GLU A 14 -19.04 18.20 -9.08
CA GLU A 14 -18.33 18.38 -7.81
C GLU A 14 -18.75 17.20 -6.92
N GLY A 15 -17.90 16.18 -6.78
CA GLY A 15 -18.27 15.01 -5.96
C GLY A 15 -17.24 13.90 -5.88
N GLU A 16 -16.36 13.74 -6.85
CA GLU A 16 -15.25 12.78 -6.75
C GLU A 16 -13.95 13.50 -7.12
N HIS A 17 -13.26 13.99 -6.09
CA HIS A 17 -11.82 14.15 -6.22
C HIS A 17 -11.27 12.74 -6.54
N PRO A 18 -10.54 12.52 -7.65
CA PRO A 18 -9.76 11.30 -7.77
C PRO A 18 -8.93 11.17 -6.50
N SER A 19 -9.00 10.00 -5.85
CA SER A 19 -8.29 9.73 -4.61
C SER A 19 -6.85 10.22 -4.75
N ASP A 20 -6.46 11.21 -3.94
CA ASP A 20 -5.13 11.80 -4.00
C ASP A 20 -4.12 10.66 -3.82
N PRO A 21 -3.26 10.36 -4.81
CA PRO A 21 -2.27 9.30 -4.71
C PRO A 21 -1.38 9.45 -3.46
N THR A 22 -1.15 10.70 -3.03
CA THR A 22 -0.44 11.01 -1.79
C THR A 22 -1.22 10.55 -0.55
N ALA A 23 -2.54 10.72 -0.54
CA ALA A 23 -3.40 10.27 0.56
C ALA A 23 -3.45 8.74 0.64
N VAL A 24 -3.58 8.06 -0.50
CA VAL A 24 -3.52 6.58 -0.56
C VAL A 24 -2.18 6.09 -0.01
N TRP A 25 -1.09 6.70 -0.45
CA TRP A 25 0.25 6.34 0.01
C TRP A 25 0.41 6.58 1.53
N ALA A 26 -0.07 7.71 2.04
CA ALA A 26 -0.03 8.03 3.47
C ALA A 26 -0.85 7.04 4.32
N ILE A 27 -2.03 6.65 3.86
CA ILE A 27 -2.88 5.65 4.54
C ILE A 27 -2.17 4.30 4.59
N LEU A 28 -1.66 3.80 3.45
CA LEU A 28 -0.98 2.51 3.39
C LEU A 28 0.28 2.52 4.28
N MET A 29 1.08 3.59 4.24
CA MET A 29 2.22 3.74 5.14
C MET A 29 1.79 3.72 6.60
N GLY A 30 0.75 4.49 6.95
CA GLY A 30 0.22 4.58 8.30
C GLY A 30 -0.23 3.22 8.82
N TRP A 31 -0.97 2.47 8.00
CA TRP A 31 -1.39 1.11 8.32
C TRP A 31 -0.22 0.15 8.53
N LEU A 32 0.74 0.09 7.60
CA LEU A 32 1.87 -0.85 7.69
C LEU A 32 2.77 -0.55 8.90
N VAL A 33 3.10 0.72 9.13
CA VAL A 33 3.93 1.13 10.26
C VAL A 33 3.21 0.95 11.59
N SER A 34 1.90 1.19 11.66
CA SER A 34 1.13 0.95 12.89
C SER A 34 0.96 -0.54 13.18
N ALA A 35 0.76 -1.36 12.14
CA ALA A 35 0.69 -2.81 12.27
C ALA A 35 1.99 -3.40 12.81
N ARG A 36 3.16 -2.89 12.37
CA ARG A 36 4.48 -3.29 12.89
C ARG A 36 4.56 -3.26 14.42
N GLU A 37 3.95 -2.27 15.06
CA GLU A 37 3.98 -2.11 16.52
C GLU A 37 3.12 -3.15 17.26
N GLN A 38 2.28 -3.89 16.54
CA GLN A 38 1.33 -4.85 17.11
C GLN A 38 1.56 -6.31 16.70
N ILE A 39 2.38 -6.54 15.66
CA ILE A 39 2.67 -7.89 15.16
C ILE A 39 4.06 -8.37 15.58
N THR A 40 4.23 -9.69 15.60
CA THR A 40 5.54 -10.32 15.82
C THR A 40 6.34 -10.39 14.52
N GLU A 41 7.66 -10.59 14.64
CA GLU A 41 8.53 -10.87 13.49
C GLU A 41 8.09 -12.12 12.70
N GLU A 42 7.55 -13.13 13.39
CA GLU A 42 7.01 -14.35 12.76
C GLU A 42 5.75 -14.05 11.94
N GLN A 43 4.84 -13.23 12.47
CA GLN A 43 3.66 -12.77 11.74
C GLN A 43 4.04 -11.93 10.50
N ALA A 44 5.10 -11.13 10.60
CA ALA A 44 5.64 -10.41 9.44
C ALA A 44 6.19 -11.38 8.37
N ARG A 45 6.93 -12.42 8.77
CA ARG A 45 7.40 -13.49 7.86
C ARG A 45 6.24 -14.21 7.18
N ASP A 46 5.22 -14.57 7.94
CA ASP A 46 4.05 -15.28 7.44
C ASP A 46 3.25 -14.43 6.45
N ALA A 47 3.07 -13.14 6.71
CA ALA A 47 2.42 -12.23 5.78
C ALA A 47 3.17 -12.15 4.43
N VAL A 48 4.50 -11.98 4.46
CA VAL A 48 5.33 -11.94 3.24
C VAL A 48 5.26 -13.26 2.47
N ARG A 49 5.36 -14.38 3.19
CA ARG A 49 5.26 -15.72 2.59
C ARG A 49 3.89 -15.94 1.96
N TRP A 50 2.82 -15.59 2.66
CA TRP A 50 1.45 -15.72 2.15
C TRP A 50 1.26 -14.96 0.85
N VAL A 51 1.75 -13.72 0.76
CA VAL A 51 1.66 -12.92 -0.48
C VAL A 51 2.47 -13.57 -1.60
N SER A 52 3.70 -14.00 -1.30
CA SER A 52 4.59 -14.64 -2.27
C SER A 52 3.94 -15.90 -2.86
N ASP A 53 3.41 -16.76 -1.99
CA ASP A 53 2.79 -18.04 -2.35
C ASP A 53 1.46 -17.83 -3.09
N SER A 54 0.65 -16.84 -2.68
CA SER A 54 -0.69 -16.60 -3.24
C SER A 54 -0.66 -15.89 -4.59
N LEU A 55 0.27 -14.96 -4.79
CA LEU A 55 0.33 -14.09 -5.97
C LEU A 55 1.47 -14.46 -6.93
N GLY A 56 2.34 -15.42 -6.56
CA GLY A 56 3.51 -15.80 -7.35
C GLY A 56 4.56 -14.69 -7.46
N ILE A 57 4.59 -13.80 -6.46
CA ILE A 57 5.57 -12.70 -6.39
C ILE A 57 6.88 -13.24 -5.82
N LYS A 58 8.01 -12.76 -6.37
CA LYS A 58 9.34 -13.13 -5.89
C LYS A 58 9.50 -12.70 -4.43
N HIS A 59 9.79 -13.68 -3.57
CA HIS A 59 9.87 -13.50 -2.12
C HIS A 59 10.84 -12.38 -1.72
N ASP A 60 12.05 -12.38 -2.27
CA ASP A 60 13.07 -11.37 -1.97
C ASP A 60 12.60 -9.93 -2.27
N ASP A 61 11.81 -9.77 -3.33
CA ASP A 61 11.29 -8.45 -3.70
C ASP A 61 10.23 -8.00 -2.69
N LEU A 62 9.43 -8.91 -2.12
CA LEU A 62 8.52 -8.56 -1.03
C LEU A 62 9.25 -8.29 0.29
N VAL A 63 10.30 -9.04 0.60
CA VAL A 63 11.14 -8.81 1.80
C VAL A 63 11.73 -7.40 1.79
N GLN A 64 12.12 -6.90 0.62
CA GLN A 64 12.60 -5.52 0.45
C GLN A 64 11.54 -4.47 0.88
N ALA A 65 10.26 -4.68 0.57
CA ALA A 65 9.17 -3.79 1.02
C ALA A 65 8.74 -4.06 2.47
N ALA A 66 8.97 -5.27 2.99
CA ALA A 66 8.46 -5.71 4.29
C ALA A 66 9.18 -5.07 5.50
N GLY A 67 10.17 -4.21 5.28
CA GLY A 67 10.77 -3.41 6.35
C GLY A 67 9.76 -2.55 7.11
N PHE A 68 8.69 -2.09 6.44
CA PHE A 68 7.63 -1.28 7.06
C PHE A 68 6.81 -2.05 8.10
N ILE A 69 6.69 -3.37 7.95
CA ILE A 69 5.99 -4.24 8.89
C ILE A 69 6.95 -4.90 9.90
N GLY A 70 8.22 -4.50 9.90
CA GLY A 70 9.23 -5.04 10.82
C GLY A 70 9.73 -6.44 10.46
N HIS A 71 9.71 -6.82 9.18
CA HIS A 71 10.26 -8.11 8.77
C HIS A 71 11.77 -8.21 9.12
N PRO A 72 12.22 -9.24 9.86
CA PRO A 72 13.57 -9.30 10.42
C PRO A 72 14.68 -9.40 9.38
N ASP A 73 14.39 -9.98 8.21
CA ASP A 73 15.36 -10.08 7.11
C ASP A 73 15.26 -8.93 6.11
N ALA A 74 14.39 -7.95 6.35
CA ALA A 74 14.27 -6.79 5.47
C ALA A 74 15.55 -5.93 5.55
N PRO A 75 16.06 -5.45 4.42
CA PRO A 75 17.24 -4.60 4.41
C PRO A 75 16.94 -3.25 5.07
N ASN A 76 17.92 -2.73 5.82
CA ASN A 76 17.82 -1.42 6.43
C ASN A 76 18.16 -0.32 5.40
N VAL A 77 17.15 0.06 4.60
CA VAL A 77 17.26 1.10 3.57
C VAL A 77 16.30 2.25 3.84
N THR A 78 16.62 3.41 3.29
CA THR A 78 15.71 4.55 3.24
C THR A 78 14.55 4.29 2.26
N LEU A 79 13.47 5.05 2.40
CA LEU A 79 12.34 4.98 1.46
C LEU A 79 12.76 5.25 0.01
N ASN A 80 13.65 6.22 -0.22
CA ASN A 80 14.11 6.55 -1.57
C ASN A 80 14.89 5.37 -2.19
N GLU A 81 15.78 4.75 -1.43
CA GLU A 81 16.51 3.55 -1.88
C GLU A 81 15.56 2.38 -2.15
N ALA A 82 14.50 2.22 -1.34
CA ALA A 82 13.47 1.23 -1.61
C ALA A 82 12.72 1.51 -2.92
N ILE A 83 12.33 2.75 -3.21
CA ILE A 83 11.68 3.12 -4.48
C ILE A 83 12.63 2.90 -5.67
N GLU A 84 13.89 3.27 -5.54
CA GLU A 84 14.92 3.04 -6.56
C GLU A 84 15.08 1.55 -6.88
N HIS A 85 15.01 0.66 -5.88
CA HIS A 85 15.04 -0.78 -6.08
C HIS A 85 13.95 -1.28 -7.05
N TYR A 86 12.75 -0.67 -7.02
CA TYR A 86 11.63 -1.02 -7.91
C TYR A 86 11.58 -0.21 -9.21
N GLY A 87 12.73 0.30 -9.66
CA GLY A 87 12.86 1.02 -10.92
C GLY A 87 12.61 2.52 -10.83
N GLY A 88 12.53 3.08 -9.62
CA GLY A 88 12.41 4.53 -9.40
C GLY A 88 11.00 5.09 -9.60
N ASP A 89 10.01 4.24 -9.92
CA ASP A 89 8.60 4.63 -10.00
C ASP A 89 7.89 4.35 -8.65
N PRO A 90 7.42 5.38 -7.93
CA PRO A 90 6.70 5.21 -6.67
C PRO A 90 5.44 4.34 -6.76
N ILE A 91 4.85 4.19 -7.95
CA ILE A 91 3.66 3.35 -8.12
C ILE A 91 3.99 1.87 -7.85
N ASN A 92 5.17 1.40 -8.28
CA ASN A 92 5.59 0.01 -8.08
C ASN A 92 5.72 -0.27 -6.58
N PHE A 93 6.38 0.64 -5.87
CA PHE A 93 6.52 0.55 -4.42
C PHE A 93 5.15 0.56 -3.71
N THR A 94 4.22 1.41 -4.16
CA THR A 94 2.85 1.45 -3.63
C THR A 94 2.11 0.12 -3.82
N LEU A 95 2.31 -0.57 -4.94
CA LEU A 95 1.71 -1.89 -5.17
C LEU A 95 2.20 -2.93 -4.15
N TYR A 96 3.50 -2.94 -3.83
CA TYR A 96 4.03 -3.82 -2.78
C TYR A 96 3.43 -3.49 -1.40
N MET A 97 3.20 -2.21 -1.08
CA MET A 97 2.52 -1.82 0.15
C MET A 97 1.09 -2.36 0.22
N VAL A 98 0.33 -2.28 -0.87
CA VAL A 98 -1.02 -2.85 -0.98
C VAL A 98 -0.97 -4.37 -0.75
N MET A 99 -0.02 -5.05 -1.38
CA MET A 99 0.16 -6.50 -1.21
C MET A 99 0.48 -6.86 0.24
N LEU A 100 1.36 -6.11 0.91
CA LEU A 100 1.68 -6.32 2.32
C LEU A 100 0.47 -6.08 3.23
N CYS A 101 -0.34 -5.03 2.97
CA CYS A 101 -1.60 -4.81 3.68
C CYS A 101 -2.54 -6.02 3.53
N GLY A 102 -2.67 -6.54 2.31
CA GLY A 102 -3.45 -7.75 2.04
C GLY A 102 -2.90 -8.99 2.76
N GLY A 103 -1.57 -9.16 2.78
CA GLY A 103 -0.90 -10.22 3.52
C GLY A 103 -1.21 -10.17 5.01
N LEU A 104 -1.11 -8.99 5.63
CA LEU A 104 -1.45 -8.80 7.05
C LEU A 104 -2.92 -9.10 7.34
N VAL A 105 -3.84 -8.63 6.49
CA VAL A 105 -5.26 -8.96 6.63
C VAL A 105 -5.49 -10.47 6.56
N ALA A 106 -4.84 -11.14 5.60
CA ALA A 106 -5.00 -12.57 5.41
C ALA A 106 -4.41 -13.42 6.54
N THR A 107 -3.31 -12.99 7.17
CA THR A 107 -2.59 -13.81 8.16
C THR A 107 -2.78 -13.37 9.60
N VAL A 108 -2.99 -12.08 9.85
CA VAL A 108 -3.14 -11.50 11.19
C VAL A 108 -4.56 -11.01 11.44
N GLY A 109 -5.18 -10.42 10.41
CA GLY A 109 -6.54 -9.87 10.49
C GLY A 109 -7.67 -10.89 10.34
N ASP A 110 -7.39 -12.20 10.37
CA ASP A 110 -8.38 -13.27 10.18
C ASP A 110 -9.24 -13.09 8.91
N ALA A 111 -8.62 -12.60 7.83
CA ALA A 111 -9.25 -12.24 6.57
C ALA A 111 -10.32 -11.12 6.67
N ASP A 112 -10.33 -10.34 7.76
CA ASP A 112 -11.18 -9.17 7.92
C ASP A 112 -10.45 -7.89 7.45
N PRO A 113 -10.85 -7.28 6.32
CA PRO A 113 -10.24 -6.04 5.85
C PRO A 113 -10.47 -4.85 6.79
N ASP A 114 -11.50 -4.90 7.65
CA ASP A 114 -11.75 -3.85 8.64
C ASP A 114 -10.70 -3.85 9.75
N TRP A 115 -9.89 -4.92 9.87
CA TRP A 115 -8.74 -4.96 10.77
C TRP A 115 -7.77 -3.79 10.52
N LEU A 116 -7.56 -3.37 9.26
CA LEU A 116 -6.66 -2.24 8.98
C LEU A 116 -7.23 -0.89 9.43
N LYS A 117 -8.56 -0.74 9.48
CA LYS A 117 -9.22 0.52 9.85
C LYS A 117 -8.96 0.94 11.29
N GLN A 118 -8.53 0.01 12.15
CA GLN A 118 -8.08 0.34 13.50
C GLN A 118 -6.87 1.30 13.51
N PHE A 119 -6.16 1.37 12.39
CA PHE A 119 -5.00 2.23 12.17
C PHE A 119 -5.31 3.48 11.34
N ASP A 120 -6.58 3.77 11.05
CA ASP A 120 -6.95 4.98 10.31
C ASP A 120 -6.43 6.22 11.04
N LEU A 121 -5.79 7.10 10.28
CA LEU A 121 -5.30 8.37 10.79
C LEU A 121 -6.50 9.19 11.26
N SER A 122 -6.66 9.36 12.58
CA SER A 122 -7.67 10.25 13.13
C SER A 122 -7.37 11.67 12.68
N ALA A 123 -8.31 12.29 11.97
CA ALA A 123 -8.24 13.68 11.52
C ALA A 123 -8.18 14.67 12.70
#